data_AF-A0A963JF02-F1
#
_entry.id   AF-A0A963JF02-F1
#
_cell.length_a   1.000
_cell.length_b   1.000
_cell.length_c   1.000
_cell.angle_alpha   90.00
_cell.angle_beta   90.00
_cell.angle_gamma   90.00
#
_symmetry.space_group_name_H-M   'P 1'
#
loop_
_entity.id
_entity.type
_entity.pdbx_description
1 polymer ?
#
loop_
_entity_poly.entity_id
_entity_poly.type
_entity_poly.pdbx_seq_one_letter_code
_entity_poly.pdbx_strand_id
1 'polypeptide(L)' 'MHADPLLRVFGERLIGWHLTAQAAAGVRRVVVNTARLAEQFEPGLRDGTRLGLRIHYSTQGRDHGGALA' A
#
# COMPACT_ATOMS: atom_id res chain seq x y z
N MET A 1 -3.14 -12.80 -14.37
CA MET A 1 -2.58 -12.75 -13.00
C MET A 1 -2.82 -11.35 -12.45
N HIS A 2 -3.81 -11.16 -11.56
CA HIS A 2 -3.87 -9.92 -10.78
C HIS A 2 -2.83 -10.03 -9.66
N ALA A 3 -1.92 -9.06 -9.56
CA ALA A 3 -0.97 -9.01 -8.47
C ALA A 3 -1.73 -8.59 -7.21
N ASP A 4 -2.05 -9.56 -6.35
CA ASP A 4 -2.65 -9.27 -5.05
C ASP A 4 -1.56 -8.66 -4.15
N PRO A 5 -1.69 -7.39 -3.72
CA PRO A 5 -0.69 -6.74 -2.87
C PRO A 5 -0.54 -7.41 -1.49
N LEU A 6 -1.52 -8.18 -1.05
CA LEU A 6 -1.49 -8.93 0.21
C LEU A 6 -0.90 -10.34 0.06
N LEU A 7 -0.59 -10.77 -1.17
CA LEU A 7 0.07 -12.05 -1.41
C LEU A 7 1.37 -12.13 -0.62
N ARG A 8 1.54 -13.20 0.15
CA ARG A 8 2.78 -13.48 0.85
C ARG A 8 3.75 -14.19 -0.08
N VAL A 9 4.94 -13.61 -0.23
CA VAL A 9 6.07 -14.16 -0.98
C VAL A 9 7.26 -14.21 -0.03
N PHE A 10 7.82 -15.41 0.17
CA PHE A 10 8.89 -15.66 1.15
C PHE A 10 8.59 -15.16 2.58
N GLY A 11 7.34 -15.32 3.03
CA GLY A 11 6.92 -14.93 4.39
C GLY A 11 6.50 -13.47 4.54
N GLU A 12 6.80 -12.61 3.56
CA GLU A 12 6.50 -11.17 3.58
C GLU A 12 5.45 -10.79 2.53
N ARG A 13 4.62 -9.78 2.79
CA ARG A 13 3.61 -9.32 1.82
C ARG A 13 4.29 -8.61 0.64
N LEU A 14 3.82 -8.87 -0.58
CA LEU A 14 4.35 -8.30 -1.81
C LEU A 14 4.42 -6.76 -1.79
N ILE A 15 3.41 -6.10 -1.20
CA ILE A 15 3.42 -4.64 -1.01
C ILE A 15 4.58 -4.13 -0.15
N GLY A 16 5.06 -4.92 0.83
CA GLY A 16 6.21 -4.57 1.65
C GLY A 16 7.50 -4.43 0.83
N TRP A 17 7.72 -5.35 -0.11
CA TRP A 17 8.86 -5.30 -1.04
C TRP A 17 8.86 -4.03 -1.90
N HIS A 18 7.69 -3.66 -2.43
CA HIS A 18 7.56 -2.45 -3.24
C HIS A 18 7.83 -1.17 -2.42
N LEU A 19 7.34 -1.11 -1.17
CA LEU A 19 7.58 0.03 -0.29
C LEU A 19 9.05 0.15 0.09
N THR A 20 9.71 -0.97 0.41
CA THR A 20 11.16 -0.99 0.69
C THR A 20 11.96 -0.48 -0.51
N ALA A 21 11.63 -0.92 -1.73
CA ALA A 21 12.28 -0.45 -2.94
C ALA A 21 12.08 1.06 -3.15
N GLN A 22 10.88 1.58 -2.89
CA GLN A 22 10.61 3.03 -2.99
C GLN A 22 11.38 3.83 -1.93
N ALA A 23 11.46 3.33 -0.69
CA ALA A 23 12.25 3.95 0.36
C ALA A 23 13.75 4.01 -0.01
N ALA A 24 14.29 2.91 -0.56
CA ALA A 24 15.66 2.86 -1.07
C ALA A 24 15.91 3.84 -2.23
N ALA A 25 14.89 4.12 -3.04
CA ALA A 25 14.93 5.14 -4.10
C ALA A 25 14.75 6.59 -3.59
N GLY A 26 14.66 6.80 -2.27
CA GLY A 26 14.53 8.13 -1.67
C GLY A 26 13.09 8.65 -1.56
N VAL A 27 12.08 7.83 -1.87
CA VAL A 27 10.68 8.19 -1.63
C VAL A 27 10.42 8.21 -0.12
N ARG A 28 9.69 9.23 0.35
CA ARG A 28 9.39 9.43 1.79
C ARG A 28 7.91 9.44 2.13
N ARG A 29 7.05 9.63 1.12
CA ARG A 29 5.60 9.73 1.29
C ARG A 29 4.92 8.89 0.23
N VAL A 30 3.99 8.05 0.66
CA VAL A 30 3.30 7.10 -0.23
C VAL A 30 1.82 7.09 0.10
N VAL A 31 0.99 6.98 -0.93
CA VAL A 31 -0.45 6.74 -0.77
C VAL A 31 -0.73 5.30 -1.15
N VAL A 32 -1.27 4.53 -0.22
CA VAL A 32 -1.75 3.16 -0.46
C VAL A 32 -3.26 3.23 -0.66
N ASN A 33 -3.71 2.96 -1.88
CA ASN A 33 -5.13 2.78 -2.15
C ASN A 33 -5.55 1.39 -1.67
N THR A 34 -6.40 1.34 -0.66
CA THR A 34 -6.83 0.09 -0.03
C THR A 34 -8.13 -0.46 -0.57
N ALA A 35 -8.86 0.30 -1.41
CA ALA A 35 -10.16 -0.07 -1.97
C ALA A 35 -11.06 -0.83 -0.96
N ARG A 36 -11.60 -2.00 -1.35
CA ARG A 36 -12.43 -2.88 -0.49
C ARG A 36 -11.65 -3.71 0.54
N LEU A 37 -10.32 -3.59 0.59
CA LEU A 37 -9.42 -4.38 1.43
C LEU A 37 -8.85 -3.56 2.60
N ALA A 38 -9.42 -2.40 2.91
CA ALA A 38 -8.96 -1.47 3.95
C ALA A 38 -8.65 -2.17 5.29
N GLU A 39 -9.52 -3.07 5.74
CA GLU A 39 -9.38 -3.80 7.00
C GLU A 39 -8.19 -4.78 7.02
N GLN A 40 -7.68 -5.20 5.85
CA GLN A 40 -6.60 -6.20 5.75
C GLN A 40 -5.20 -5.57 5.72
N PHE A 41 -5.08 -4.27 5.42
CA PHE A 41 -3.80 -3.57 5.35
C PHE A 41 -3.34 -3.02 6.71
N GLU A 42 -4.27 -2.58 7.57
CA GLU A 42 -3.96 -1.90 8.85
C GLU A 42 -3.06 -2.69 9.80
N PRO A 43 -3.27 -4.01 10.06
CA PRO A 43 -2.41 -4.74 11.00
C PRO A 43 -0.98 -4.92 10.48
N GLY A 44 -0.81 -4.83 9.15
CA GLY A 44 0.38 -5.30 8.47
C GLY A 44 1.42 -4.23 8.13
N LEU A 45 0.97 -3.05 7.73
CA LEU A 45 1.83 -1.98 7.20
C LEU A 45 1.95 -0.78 8.15
N ARG A 46 0.99 -0.61 9.06
CA ARG A 46 0.96 0.49 10.04
C ARG A 46 1.18 1.84 9.33
N ASP A 47 1.99 2.75 9.87
CA ASP A 47 2.23 4.09 9.31
C ASP A 47 3.46 4.19 8.38
N GLY A 48 4.17 3.08 8.15
CA GLY A 48 5.38 3.02 7.32
C GLY A 48 6.67 3.48 8.01
N THR A 49 6.63 3.88 9.28
CA THR A 49 7.81 4.40 10.01
C THR A 49 8.98 3.43 10.03
N ARG A 50 8.72 2.13 10.17
CA ARG A 50 9.75 1.07 10.13
C ARG A 50 10.52 1.01 8.80
N LEU A 51 9.92 1.51 7.72
CA LEU A 51 10.51 1.55 6.39
C LEU A 51 11.09 2.93 6.05
N GLY A 52 11.09 3.88 6.98
CA GLY A 52 11.48 5.28 6.71
C GLY A 52 10.45 6.05 5.86
N LEU A 53 9.22 5.54 5.79
CA LEU A 53 8.14 6.10 4.98
C LEU A 53 7.06 6.74 5.86
N ARG A 54 6.29 7.66 5.27
CA ARG A 54 4.99 8.09 5.77
C ARG A 54 3.92 7.56 4.81
N ILE A 55 3.13 6.59 5.28
CA ILE A 55 2.06 5.97 4.51
C ILE A 55 0.73 6.68 4.81
N HIS A 56 0.04 7.08 3.76
CA HIS A 56 -1.34 7.56 3.82
C HIS A 56 -2.25 6.52 3.16
N TYR A 57 -3.33 6.14 3.84
CA TYR A 57 -4.31 5.24 3.27
C TYR A 57 -5.43 6.03 2.60
N SER A 58 -5.77 5.64 1.38
CA SER A 58 -6.96 6.14 0.69
C SER A 58 -7.90 4.96 0.48
N THR A 59 -9.08 5.04 1.10
CA THR A 59 -10.14 4.06 0.89
C THR A 59 -11.01 4.57 -0.25
N GLN A 60 -11.04 3.84 -1.37
CA GLN A 60 -12.00 4.16 -2.42
C GLN A 60 -13.41 3.81 -1.91
N GLY A 61 -14.17 4.82 -1.50
CA GLY A 61 -15.62 4.71 -1.33
C GLY A 61 -16.28 4.29 -2.65
N ARG A 62 -17.52 3.81 -2.61
CA ARG A 62 -18.26 3.18 -3.72
C ARG A 62 -18.41 3.99 -5.04
N ASP A 63 -17.77 5.15 -5.18
CA ASP A 63 -17.77 5.92 -6.41
C ASP A 63 -16.54 5.63 -7.25
N HIS A 64 -16.80 5.19 -8.49
CA HIS A 64 -15.80 4.94 -9.49
C HIS A 64 -15.23 6.28 -9.98
N GLY A 65 -13.95 6.49 -9.72
CA GLY A 65 -13.02 7.37 -10.45
C GLY A 65 -13.59 8.60 -11.17
N GLY A 66 -13.69 9.73 -10.47
CA GLY A 66 -13.76 11.06 -11.08
C GLY A 66 -12.44 11.55 -11.69
N ALA A 67 -11.54 10.64 -12.07
CA ALA A 67 -10.25 10.97 -12.70
C ALA A 67 -10.30 10.92 -14.24
N LEU A 68 -11.49 10.78 -14.82
CA LEU A 68 -11.76 10.82 -16.27
C LEU A 68 -13.02 11.66 -16.58
N ALA A 69 -13.18 12.81 -15.92
CA ALA A 69 -14.18 13.82 -16.28
C ALA A 69 -13.48 15.13 -16.62
#